data_AF-A0A1Y6CF87-F1
#
_entry.id   AF-A0A1Y6CF87-F1
#
_cell.length_a   1.000
_cell.length_b   1.000
_cell.length_c   1.000
_cell.angle_alpha   90.00
_cell.angle_beta   90.00
_cell.angle_gamma   90.00
#
_symmetry.space_group_name_H-M   'P 1'
#
loop_
_entity.id
_entity.type
_entity.pdbx_description
1 polymer ?
#
loop_
_entity_poly.entity_id
_entity_poly.type
_entity_poly.pdbx_seq_one_letter_code
_entity_poly.pdbx_strand_id
1 'polypeptide(L)'
;MEIQFSRLSPIIITKHLAIMFHWSLAIMIALFHKNPFTALSYITILVFHELGHAFLVHLRKLSIDGLSIYFWAAECRYSGFEISERDDIIISWGGTLGQLLLLALAFPAAELFPAFKDSVSYNMFVAVNIALIAWNLMPMYGLDGYTAWKIFSIRRMVKKAKVQGLDKQPAPTKRDILQREGIIKSDYLKY
;
A
#
# COMPACT_ATOMS: atom_id res chain seq x y z
N MET A 1 36.29 17.74 -16.30
CA MET A 1 36.55 17.62 -14.85
C MET A 1 35.78 18.73 -14.20
N GLU A 2 34.54 18.46 -13.74
CA GLU A 2 33.76 19.45 -13.00
C GLU A 2 32.74 18.72 -12.10
N ILE A 3 33.18 18.56 -10.85
CA ILE A 3 32.48 18.72 -9.57
C ILE A 3 31.11 18.03 -9.40
N GLN A 4 31.15 17.01 -8.52
CA GLN A 4 30.03 16.39 -7.81
C GLN A 4 29.09 17.42 -7.16
N PHE A 5 27.82 17.43 -7.55
CA PHE A 5 26.75 17.92 -6.68
C PHE A 5 26.42 16.84 -5.64
N SER A 6 27.08 16.98 -4.50
CA SER A 6 26.81 16.25 -3.28
C SER A 6 25.49 16.70 -2.66
N ARG A 7 24.76 15.74 -2.09
CA ARG A 7 23.67 15.92 -1.10
C ARG A 7 22.45 16.72 -1.57
N LEU A 8 21.60 16.07 -2.37
CA LEU A 8 20.17 16.36 -2.29
C LEU A 8 19.64 15.75 -0.99
N SER A 9 19.49 16.59 0.03
CA SER A 9 18.55 16.35 1.12
C SER A 9 17.20 15.93 0.51
N PRO A 10 16.57 14.81 0.92
CA PRO A 10 15.19 14.56 0.57
C PRO A 10 14.37 15.57 1.37
N ILE A 11 14.20 16.76 0.79
CA ILE A 11 13.16 17.69 1.17
C ILE A 11 11.89 16.87 0.99
N ILE A 12 11.26 16.56 2.12
CA ILE A 12 9.92 16.03 2.20
C ILE A 12 9.04 17.10 1.55
N ILE A 13 8.86 17.00 0.22
CA ILE A 13 7.86 17.78 -0.48
C ILE A 13 6.54 17.13 -0.06
N THR A 14 5.98 17.62 1.03
CA THR A 14 4.56 17.46 1.32
C THR A 14 3.81 18.17 0.20
N LYS A 15 3.64 17.51 -0.94
CA LYS A 15 2.57 17.85 -1.88
C LYS A 15 1.29 17.76 -1.07
N HIS A 16 0.45 18.78 -1.12
CA HIS A 16 -0.89 18.71 -0.56
C HIS A 16 -1.55 17.43 -1.06
N LEU A 17 -2.08 16.61 -0.15
CA LEU A 17 -2.80 15.40 -0.51
C LEU A 17 -4.01 15.80 -1.35
N ALA A 18 -3.90 15.70 -2.67
CA ALA A 18 -4.98 16.01 -3.58
C ALA A 18 -5.96 14.83 -3.58
N ILE A 19 -7.14 15.04 -3.01
CA ILE A 19 -8.26 14.09 -3.10
C ILE A 19 -9.15 14.55 -4.26
N MET A 20 -9.16 13.77 -5.33
CA MET A 20 -9.95 14.04 -6.53
C MET A 20 -11.20 13.17 -6.52
N PHE A 21 -12.37 13.81 -6.54
CA PHE A 21 -13.65 13.14 -6.66
C PHE A 21 -14.06 13.12 -8.13
N HIS A 22 -14.21 11.93 -8.71
CA HIS A 22 -14.65 11.78 -10.09
C HIS A 22 -16.16 12.05 -10.19
N TRP A 23 -16.63 12.60 -11.32
CA TRP A 23 -18.04 12.95 -11.54
C TRP A 23 -19.00 11.76 -11.39
N SER A 24 -18.51 10.53 -11.55
CA SER A 24 -19.30 9.33 -11.33
C SER A 24 -19.82 9.21 -9.89
N LEU A 25 -19.18 9.85 -8.90
CA LEU A 25 -19.71 9.93 -7.54
C LEU A 25 -21.03 10.72 -7.45
N ALA A 26 -21.24 11.70 -8.33
CA ALA A 26 -22.53 12.40 -8.40
C ALA A 26 -23.66 11.45 -8.80
N ILE A 27 -23.39 10.49 -9.70
CA ILE A 27 -24.36 9.43 -10.04
C ILE A 27 -24.65 8.57 -8.80
N MET A 28 -23.63 8.18 -8.05
CA MET A 28 -23.82 7.38 -6.84
C MET A 28 -24.72 8.10 -5.84
N ILE A 29 -24.42 9.37 -5.56
CA ILE A 29 -25.23 10.20 -4.65
C ILE A 29 -26.67 10.31 -5.18
N ALA A 30 -26.85 10.47 -6.50
CA ALA A 30 -28.17 10.51 -7.12
C ALA A 30 -28.93 9.18 -7.00
N LEU A 31 -28.26 8.03 -7.14
CA LEU A 31 -28.89 6.71 -6.96
C LEU A 31 -29.35 6.49 -5.51
N PHE A 32 -28.60 7.00 -4.54
CA PHE A 32 -28.91 6.92 -3.12
C PHE A 32 -29.63 8.17 -2.58
N HIS A 33 -30.25 9.01 -3.43
CA HIS A 33 -30.86 10.27 -3.02
C HIS A 33 -31.90 10.15 -1.88
N LYS A 34 -32.59 9.00 -1.77
CA LYS A 34 -33.56 8.73 -0.70
C LYS A 34 -32.91 8.49 0.66
N ASN A 35 -31.63 8.10 0.68
CA ASN A 35 -30.85 7.93 1.89
C ASN A 35 -29.39 8.37 1.63
N PRO A 36 -29.11 9.69 1.67
CA PRO A 36 -27.77 10.22 1.39
C PRO A 36 -26.71 9.72 2.37
N PHE A 37 -27.11 9.29 3.58
CA PHE A 37 -26.21 8.70 4.56
C PHE A 37 -25.65 7.34 4.10
N THR A 38 -26.36 6.61 3.23
CA THR A 38 -25.84 5.39 2.60
C THR A 38 -24.72 5.71 1.62
N ALA A 39 -24.89 6.74 0.77
CA ALA A 39 -23.82 7.20 -0.13
C ALA A 39 -22.60 7.67 0.67
N LEU A 40 -22.84 8.47 1.73
CA LEU A 40 -21.78 8.95 2.62
C LEU A 40 -21.03 7.78 3.26
N SER A 41 -21.75 6.79 3.79
CA SER A 41 -21.17 5.57 4.39
C SER A 41 -20.23 4.86 3.41
N TYR A 42 -20.67 4.68 2.17
CA TYR A 42 -19.86 4.03 1.13
C TYR A 42 -18.60 4.86 0.79
N ILE A 43 -18.75 6.17 0.60
CA ILE A 43 -17.61 7.08 0.35
C ILE A 43 -16.62 7.03 1.52
N THR A 44 -17.10 7.05 2.77
CA THR A 44 -16.26 6.95 3.95
C THR A 44 -15.44 5.66 3.95
N ILE A 45 -16.04 4.51 3.58
CA ILE A 45 -15.33 3.24 3.48
C ILE A 45 -14.20 3.32 2.44
N LEU A 46 -14.49 3.83 1.24
CA LEU A 46 -13.48 3.99 0.18
C LEU A 46 -12.36 4.94 0.58
N VAL A 47 -12.70 6.07 1.21
CA VAL A 47 -11.70 7.04 1.66
C VAL A 47 -10.79 6.43 2.73
N PHE A 48 -11.32 5.72 3.71
CA PHE A 48 -10.49 5.07 4.74
C PHE A 48 -9.62 3.94 4.19
N HIS A 49 -10.08 3.24 3.16
CA HIS A 49 -9.26 2.28 2.43
C HIS A 49 -8.06 3.00 1.77
N GLU A 50 -8.29 4.04 0.97
CA GLU A 50 -7.18 4.76 0.35
C GLU A 50 -6.26 5.47 1.34
N LEU A 51 -6.80 6.00 2.44
CA LEU A 51 -6.00 6.58 3.52
C LEU A 51 -5.11 5.53 4.20
N GLY A 52 -5.56 4.27 4.28
CA GLY A 52 -4.76 3.16 4.76
C GLY A 52 -3.52 2.92 3.88
N HIS A 53 -3.68 2.92 2.55
CA HIS A 53 -2.55 2.86 1.63
C HIS A 53 -1.64 4.08 1.78
N ALA A 54 -2.19 5.29 1.73
CA ALA A 54 -1.45 6.54 1.84
C ALA A 54 -0.65 6.62 3.14
N PHE A 55 -1.21 6.14 4.26
CA PHE A 55 -0.51 6.07 5.53
C PHE A 55 0.72 5.16 5.45
N LEU A 56 0.60 3.97 4.85
CA LEU A 56 1.75 3.08 4.70
C LEU A 56 2.76 3.62 3.69
N VAL A 57 2.34 4.23 2.58
CA VAL A 57 3.22 4.95 1.64
C VAL A 57 4.06 6.00 2.37
N HIS A 58 3.43 6.81 3.22
CA HIS A 58 4.11 7.80 4.04
C HIS A 58 5.12 7.17 5.01
N LEU A 59 4.75 6.07 5.68
CA LEU A 59 5.67 5.33 6.57
C LEU A 59 6.85 4.71 5.80
N ARG A 60 6.66 4.35 4.52
CA ARG A 60 7.74 3.88 3.64
C ARG A 60 8.59 5.03 3.07
N LYS A 61 8.32 6.29 3.45
CA LYS A 61 9.01 7.50 2.97
C LYS A 61 8.90 7.69 1.45
N LEU A 62 7.79 7.21 0.88
CA LEU A 62 7.44 7.42 -0.53
C LEU A 62 6.57 8.68 -0.66
N SER A 63 6.50 9.22 -1.88
CA SER A 63 5.72 10.41 -2.17
C SER A 63 4.32 10.01 -2.60
N ILE A 64 3.30 10.60 -1.97
CA ILE A 64 1.91 10.45 -2.42
C ILE A 64 1.65 11.46 -3.52
N ASP A 65 1.21 11.01 -4.69
CA ASP A 65 0.89 11.87 -5.82
C ASP A 65 -0.58 12.27 -5.85
N GLY A 66 -1.48 11.46 -5.27
CA GLY A 66 -2.88 11.83 -5.07
C GLY A 66 -3.77 10.63 -4.79
N LEU A 67 -4.99 10.93 -4.34
CA LEU A 67 -6.07 9.96 -4.15
C LEU A 67 -7.19 10.29 -5.14
N SER A 68 -7.67 9.30 -5.87
CA SER A 68 -8.82 9.44 -6.76
C SER A 68 -9.94 8.52 -6.31
N ILE A 69 -11.13 9.08 -6.08
CA ILE A 69 -12.31 8.32 -5.68
C ILE A 69 -13.31 8.29 -6.84
N TYR A 70 -13.77 7.08 -7.20
CA TYR A 70 -14.72 6.79 -8.26
C TYR A 70 -15.97 6.12 -7.69
N PHE A 71 -16.96 5.86 -8.55
CA PHE A 71 -18.21 5.20 -8.18
C PHE A 71 -18.01 3.82 -7.53
N TRP A 72 -17.17 2.95 -8.11
CA TRP A 72 -16.99 1.56 -7.67
C TRP A 72 -15.61 1.26 -7.11
N ALA A 73 -14.69 2.23 -7.17
CA ALA A 73 -13.28 2.02 -6.92
C ALA A 73 -12.67 3.31 -6.38
N ALA A 74 -11.46 3.18 -5.84
CA ALA A 74 -10.61 4.29 -5.51
C ALA A 74 -9.16 3.90 -5.84
N GLU A 75 -8.29 4.89 -5.92
CA GLU A 75 -6.88 4.70 -6.29
C GLU A 75 -5.99 5.66 -5.50
N CYS A 76 -5.00 5.11 -4.81
CA CYS A 76 -3.88 5.83 -4.23
C CYS A 76 -2.67 5.77 -5.16
N ARG A 77 -2.33 6.90 -5.78
CA ARG A 77 -1.13 7.03 -6.61
C ARG A 77 0.04 7.52 -5.78
N TYR A 78 1.19 6.86 -5.94
CA TYR A 78 2.42 7.20 -5.24
C TYR A 78 3.64 6.92 -6.12
N SER A 79 4.75 7.57 -5.77
CA SER A 79 6.02 7.46 -6.49
C SER A 79 7.22 7.48 -5.54
N GLY A 80 8.33 6.94 -6.01
CA GLY A 80 9.60 6.89 -5.30
C GLY A 80 10.73 6.49 -6.23
N PHE A 81 11.96 6.85 -5.87
CA PHE A 81 13.15 6.53 -6.66
C PHE A 81 13.44 5.03 -6.68
N GLU A 82 13.22 4.34 -5.55
CA GLU A 82 13.37 2.90 -5.41
C GLU A 82 12.18 2.35 -4.63
N ILE A 83 11.21 1.74 -5.34
CA ILE A 83 10.09 1.01 -4.73
C ILE A 83 10.45 -0.47 -4.76
N SER A 84 10.63 -1.08 -3.59
CA SER A 84 10.93 -2.50 -3.49
C SER A 84 9.67 -3.35 -3.49
N GLU A 85 9.77 -4.63 -3.88
CA GLU A 85 8.65 -5.59 -3.76
C GLU A 85 8.10 -5.66 -2.33
N ARG A 86 8.96 -5.46 -1.32
CA ARG A 86 8.55 -5.42 0.08
C ARG A 86 7.68 -4.20 0.38
N ASP A 87 7.95 -3.06 -0.25
CA ASP A 87 7.14 -1.85 -0.11
C ASP A 87 5.74 -2.09 -0.67
N ASP A 88 5.64 -2.67 -1.87
CA ASP A 88 4.35 -3.01 -2.50
C ASP A 88 3.52 -3.95 -1.63
N ILE A 89 4.16 -4.96 -1.03
CA ILE A 89 3.49 -5.90 -0.10
C ILE A 89 3.01 -5.17 1.14
N ILE A 90 3.83 -4.30 1.74
CA ILE A 90 3.42 -3.55 2.93
C ILE A 90 2.27 -2.61 2.58
N ILE A 91 2.41 -1.83 1.51
CA ILE A 91 1.43 -0.82 1.10
C ILE A 91 0.09 -1.47 0.74
N SER A 92 0.08 -2.61 0.05
CA SER A 92 -1.16 -3.33 -0.29
C SER A 92 -1.95 -3.82 0.93
N TRP A 93 -1.33 -4.00 2.10
CA TRP A 93 -2.09 -4.25 3.34
C TRP A 93 -2.80 -3.00 3.87
N GLY A 94 -2.36 -1.81 3.46
CA GLY A 94 -2.81 -0.52 3.99
C GLY A 94 -4.31 -0.34 3.90
N GLY A 95 -4.90 -0.57 2.73
CA GLY A 95 -6.33 -0.36 2.52
C GLY A 95 -7.20 -1.24 3.42
N THR A 96 -6.89 -2.53 3.50
CA THR A 96 -7.59 -3.44 4.40
C THR A 96 -7.40 -3.05 5.88
N LEU A 97 -6.21 -2.64 6.29
CA LEU A 97 -5.96 -2.18 7.67
C LEU A 97 -6.72 -0.90 8.00
N GLY A 98 -6.83 0.04 7.04
CA GLY A 98 -7.63 1.26 7.18
C GLY A 98 -9.12 0.94 7.37
N GLN A 99 -9.64 0.00 6.59
CA GLN A 99 -11.02 -0.49 6.71
C GLN A 99 -11.29 -1.21 8.03
N LEU A 100 -10.36 -2.05 8.48
CA LEU A 100 -10.44 -2.72 9.78
C LEU A 100 -10.42 -1.73 10.94
N LEU A 101 -9.56 -0.72 10.88
CA LEU A 101 -9.55 0.37 11.87
C LEU A 101 -10.89 1.11 11.88
N LEU A 102 -11.40 1.47 10.71
CA LEU A 102 -12.69 2.12 10.58
C LEU A 102 -13.82 1.27 11.18
N LEU A 103 -13.84 -0.03 10.91
CA LEU A 103 -14.82 -0.96 11.48
C LEU A 103 -14.69 -1.06 13.01
N ALA A 104 -13.46 -1.15 13.52
CA ALA A 104 -13.18 -1.19 14.95
C ALA A 104 -13.64 0.08 15.68
N LEU A 105 -13.54 1.25 15.04
CA LEU A 105 -14.04 2.52 15.57
C LEU A 105 -15.57 2.66 15.48
N ALA A 106 -16.20 2.01 14.50
CA ALA A 106 -17.64 2.09 14.29
C ALA A 106 -18.45 1.41 15.40
N PHE A 107 -17.95 0.32 15.99
CA PHE A 107 -18.62 -0.37 17.10
C PHE A 107 -18.80 0.49 18.36
N PRO A 108 -17.74 1.06 18.97
CA PRO A 108 -17.91 1.93 20.13
C PRO A 108 -18.66 3.23 19.79
N ALA A 109 -18.49 3.77 18.58
CA ALA A 109 -19.28 4.92 18.14
C ALA A 109 -20.78 4.60 18.11
N ALA A 110 -21.17 3.40 17.68
CA ALA A 110 -22.58 2.99 17.65
C ALA A 110 -23.20 2.89 19.06
N GLU A 111 -22.42 2.51 20.08
CA GLU A 111 -22.89 2.51 21.47
C GLU A 111 -23.13 3.94 22.01
N LEU A 112 -22.34 4.91 21.55
CA LEU A 112 -22.52 6.32 21.91
C LEU A 112 -23.71 6.97 21.19
N PHE A 113 -24.14 6.42 20.05
CA PHE A 113 -25.22 6.95 19.22
C PHE A 113 -26.24 5.85 18.85
N PRO A 114 -27.13 5.44 19.77
CA PRO A 114 -28.08 4.33 19.54
C PRO A 114 -28.97 4.53 18.31
N ALA A 115 -29.44 5.76 18.07
CA ALA A 115 -30.26 6.06 16.88
C ALA A 115 -29.50 5.83 15.55
N PHE A 116 -28.17 5.95 15.55
CA PHE A 116 -27.36 5.61 14.38
C PHE A 116 -27.16 4.10 14.25
N LYS A 117 -26.94 3.39 15.37
CA LYS A 117 -26.77 1.93 15.41
C LYS A 117 -27.95 1.18 14.78
N ASP A 118 -29.18 1.61 15.05
CA ASP A 118 -30.39 0.96 14.53
C ASP A 118 -30.74 1.40 13.10
N SER A 119 -29.94 2.30 12.49
CA SER A 119 -30.20 2.81 11.16
C SER A 119 -29.85 1.80 10.06
N VAL A 120 -30.57 1.90 8.93
CA VAL A 120 -30.22 1.15 7.70
C VAL A 120 -28.80 1.50 7.24
N SER A 121 -28.38 2.76 7.39
CA SER A 121 -27.06 3.23 6.95
C SER A 121 -25.92 2.60 7.75
N TYR A 122 -26.07 2.42 9.07
CA TYR A 122 -25.07 1.72 9.89
C TYR A 122 -24.97 0.24 9.50
N ASN A 123 -26.10 -0.45 9.36
CA ASN A 123 -26.11 -1.86 8.94
C ASN A 123 -25.47 -2.04 7.56
N MET A 124 -25.80 -1.17 6.59
CA MET A 124 -25.14 -1.17 5.28
C MET A 124 -23.65 -0.84 5.38
N PHE A 125 -23.26 0.14 6.20
CA PHE A 125 -21.87 0.50 6.41
C PHE A 125 -21.05 -0.69 6.92
N VAL A 126 -21.52 -1.37 7.97
CA VAL A 126 -20.83 -2.54 8.53
C VAL A 126 -20.76 -3.68 7.52
N ALA A 127 -21.90 -4.03 6.91
CA ALA A 127 -21.97 -5.15 5.96
C ALA A 127 -21.10 -4.90 4.72
N VAL A 128 -21.17 -3.69 4.13
CA VAL A 128 -20.37 -3.33 2.96
C VAL A 128 -18.89 -3.24 3.30
N ASN A 129 -18.51 -2.68 4.46
CA ASN A 129 -17.11 -2.61 4.86
C ASN A 129 -16.51 -4.01 5.03
N ILE A 130 -17.22 -4.92 5.69
CA ILE A 130 -16.80 -6.34 5.81
C ILE A 130 -16.70 -7.00 4.45
N ALA A 131 -17.70 -6.80 3.57
CA ALA A 131 -17.70 -7.38 2.23
C ALA A 131 -16.51 -6.86 1.40
N LEU A 132 -16.20 -5.56 1.46
CA LEU A 132 -15.06 -4.97 0.75
C LEU A 132 -13.71 -5.40 1.34
N ILE A 133 -13.59 -5.57 2.66
CA ILE A 133 -12.40 -6.18 3.28
C ILE A 133 -12.19 -7.59 2.72
N ALA A 134 -13.23 -8.42 2.74
CA ALA A 134 -13.15 -9.78 2.22
C ALA A 134 -12.80 -9.80 0.73
N TRP A 135 -13.40 -8.89 -0.04
CA TRP A 135 -13.15 -8.74 -1.47
C TRP A 135 -11.70 -8.34 -1.74
N ASN A 136 -11.21 -7.27 -1.11
CA ASN A 136 -9.85 -6.78 -1.29
C ASN A 136 -8.79 -7.78 -0.82
N LEU A 137 -9.10 -8.65 0.15
CA LEU A 137 -8.21 -9.73 0.56
C LEU A 137 -8.22 -10.95 -0.39
N MET A 138 -9.02 -10.98 -1.45
CA MET A 138 -8.94 -12.09 -2.40
C MET A 138 -7.62 -12.04 -3.20
N PRO A 139 -6.95 -13.17 -3.44
CA PRO A 139 -5.69 -13.24 -4.19
C PRO A 139 -5.92 -13.15 -5.72
N MET A 140 -6.67 -12.14 -6.18
CA MET A 140 -7.01 -11.94 -7.59
C MET A 140 -6.38 -10.66 -8.14
N TYR A 141 -5.87 -10.72 -9.37
CA TYR A 141 -5.25 -9.57 -10.02
C TYR A 141 -6.18 -8.35 -10.03
N GLY A 142 -5.64 -7.19 -9.67
CA GLY A 142 -6.39 -5.94 -9.53
C GLY A 142 -6.92 -5.67 -8.12
N LEU A 143 -6.78 -6.61 -7.17
CA LEU A 143 -7.11 -6.43 -5.76
C LEU A 143 -5.85 -6.43 -4.89
N ASP A 144 -5.93 -5.80 -3.73
CA ASP A 144 -4.83 -5.70 -2.75
C ASP A 144 -4.23 -7.06 -2.38
N GLY A 145 -5.11 -8.04 -2.14
CA GLY A 145 -4.79 -9.39 -1.70
C GLY A 145 -3.78 -10.07 -2.62
N TYR A 146 -3.86 -9.82 -3.92
CA TYR A 146 -2.91 -10.38 -4.89
C TYR A 146 -1.46 -10.03 -4.56
N THR A 147 -1.20 -8.80 -4.13
CA THR A 147 0.14 -8.35 -3.72
C THR A 147 0.38 -8.65 -2.24
N ALA A 148 -0.59 -8.37 -1.38
CA ALA A 148 -0.48 -8.50 0.07
C ALA A 148 -0.07 -9.91 0.52
N TRP A 149 -0.60 -10.95 -0.14
CA TRP A 149 -0.31 -12.34 0.20
C TRP A 149 1.07 -12.85 -0.25
N LYS A 150 1.79 -12.11 -1.09
CA LYS A 150 3.18 -12.43 -1.47
C LYS A 150 4.13 -12.43 -0.27
N ILE A 151 3.72 -11.87 0.87
CA ILE A 151 4.48 -12.02 2.13
C ILE A 151 4.78 -13.50 2.46
N PHE A 152 3.90 -14.42 2.09
CA PHE A 152 4.10 -15.84 2.32
C PHE A 152 5.08 -16.49 1.34
N SER A 153 5.20 -16.01 0.11
CA SER A 153 6.18 -16.51 -0.86
C SER A 153 7.60 -16.04 -0.52
N ILE A 154 7.76 -14.75 -0.21
CA ILE A 154 9.06 -14.18 0.20
C ILE A 154 9.59 -14.87 1.45
N ARG A 155 8.73 -15.10 2.46
CA ARG A 155 9.12 -15.83 3.68
C ARG A 155 9.64 -17.24 3.38
N ARG A 156 9.08 -17.94 2.38
CA ARG A 156 9.57 -19.27 1.97
C ARG A 156 10.94 -19.17 1.29
N MET A 157 11.15 -18.16 0.43
CA MET A 157 12.41 -17.95 -0.26
C MET A 157 13.56 -17.63 0.70
N VAL A 158 13.34 -16.69 1.62
CA VAL A 158 14.34 -16.31 2.64
C VAL A 158 14.70 -17.50 3.53
N LYS A 159 13.71 -18.30 3.96
CA LYS A 159 13.97 -19.53 4.73
C LYS A 159 14.81 -20.52 3.93
N LYS A 160 14.52 -20.75 2.65
CA LYS A 160 15.32 -21.63 1.79
C LYS A 160 16.75 -21.13 1.62
N ALA A 161 16.95 -19.84 1.35
CA ALA A 161 18.30 -19.27 1.20
C ALA A 161 19.14 -19.40 2.48
N LYS A 162 18.51 -19.23 3.65
CA LYS A 162 19.16 -19.42 4.95
C LYS A 162 19.51 -20.89 5.24
N VAL A 163 18.61 -21.81 4.89
CA VAL A 163 18.84 -23.27 5.00
C VAL A 163 19.95 -23.73 4.04
N GLN A 164 20.03 -23.15 2.84
CA GLN A 164 21.05 -23.44 1.84
C GLN A 164 22.39 -22.75 2.10
N GLY A 165 22.52 -21.98 3.19
CA GLY A 165 23.76 -21.29 3.55
C GLY A 165 24.16 -20.16 2.58
N LEU A 166 23.28 -19.76 1.66
CA LEU A 166 23.54 -18.70 0.68
C LEU A 166 23.67 -17.31 1.34
N ASP A 167 23.05 -17.13 2.51
CA ASP A 167 23.20 -15.96 3.39
C ASP A 167 24.62 -15.83 4.00
N LYS A 168 25.40 -16.92 4.00
CA LYS A 168 26.77 -16.95 4.53
C LYS A 168 27.84 -16.80 3.47
N GLN A 169 27.51 -16.68 2.18
CA GLN A 169 28.53 -16.37 1.20
C GLN A 169 29.00 -14.93 1.42
N PRO A 170 30.27 -14.69 1.79
CA PRO A 170 30.78 -13.34 1.94
C PRO A 170 30.61 -12.61 0.61
N ALA A 171 30.26 -11.32 0.68
CA ALA A 171 30.16 -10.49 -0.52
C ALA A 171 31.43 -10.67 -1.37
N PRO A 172 31.30 -10.86 -2.69
CA PRO A 172 32.46 -11.05 -3.56
C PRO A 172 33.40 -9.86 -3.35
N THR A 173 34.65 -10.15 -3.05
CA THR A 173 35.64 -9.11 -2.85
C THR A 173 35.84 -8.35 -4.16
N LYS A 174 36.36 -7.12 -4.08
CA LYS A 174 36.72 -6.35 -5.28
C LYS A 174 37.61 -7.16 -6.23
N ARG A 175 38.45 -8.05 -5.69
CA ARG A 175 39.27 -9.01 -6.45
C ARG A 175 38.42 -10.01 -7.23
N ASP A 176 37.41 -10.60 -6.61
CA ASP A 176 36.51 -11.58 -7.25
C ASP A 176 35.70 -10.95 -8.39
N ILE A 177 35.28 -9.69 -8.23
CA ILE A 177 34.58 -8.92 -9.25
C ILE A 177 35.52 -8.66 -10.45
N LEU A 178 36.73 -8.16 -10.18
CA LEU A 178 37.71 -7.85 -11.21
C LEU A 178 38.22 -9.11 -11.94
N GLN A 179 38.24 -10.27 -11.28
CA GLN A 179 38.54 -11.56 -11.92
C GLN A 179 37.39 -12.02 -12.82
N ARG A 180 36.14 -11.89 -12.37
CA ARG A 180 34.94 -12.24 -13.18
C ARG A 180 34.79 -11.38 -14.42
N GLU A 181 35.13 -10.10 -14.33
CA GLU A 181 35.10 -9.17 -15.46
C GLU A 181 36.31 -9.32 -16.40
N GLY A 182 37.21 -10.27 -16.11
CA GLY A 182 38.41 -10.53 -16.92
C GLY A 182 39.46 -9.43 -16.84
N ILE A 183 39.30 -8.47 -15.91
CA ILE A 183 40.19 -7.32 -15.72
C ILE A 183 41.53 -7.77 -15.12
N ILE A 184 41.52 -8.80 -14.26
CA ILE A 184 42.73 -9.40 -13.70
C ILE A 184 42.80 -10.87 -14.14
N LYS A 185 43.83 -11.22 -14.92
CA LYS A 185 44.15 -12.62 -15.23
C LYS A 185 44.68 -13.33 -13.97
N SER A 186 44.24 -14.56 -13.76
CA SER A 186 44.61 -15.45 -12.64
C SER A 186 46.13 -15.52 -12.39
N ASP A 187 46.93 -15.35 -13.44
CA ASP A 187 48.35 -15.70 -13.43
C ASP A 187 49.27 -14.65 -12.80
N TYR A 188 48.74 -13.47 -12.45
CA TYR A 188 49.53 -12.37 -11.86
C TYR A 188 49.70 -12.43 -10.33
N LEU A 189 49.26 -13.50 -9.67
CA LEU A 189 49.07 -13.54 -8.20
C LEU A 189 49.94 -14.58 -7.48
N LYS A 190 51.14 -14.89 -7.99
CA LYS A 190 52.09 -15.85 -7.39
C LYS A 190 53.30 -15.22 -6.67
N TYR A 191 53.30 -13.93 -6.39
CA TYR A 191 54.38 -13.27 -5.64
C TYR A 191 53.84 -12.47 -4.46
#